data_AF-A0A356PDH0-F1
#
_entry.id   AF-A0A356PDH0-F1
#
_cell.length_a   1.000
_cell.length_b   1.000
_cell.length_c   1.000
_cell.angle_alpha   90.00
_cell.angle_beta   90.00
_cell.angle_gamma   90.00
#
_symmetry.space_group_name_H-M   'P 1'
#
loop_
_entity.id
_entity.type
_entity.pdbx_description
1 polymer ?
#
loop_
_entity_poly.entity_id
_entity_poly.type
_entity_poly.pdbx_seq_one_letter_code
_entity_poly.pdbx_strand_id
1 'polypeptide(L)'
;TISGDKVLSLAKIAVLTVLGDGKLQLVSHATHGSEVSPPPYVAGFAEVEVDQETGKVELIDYVAVVDCGTVINPNLARIQAEGGIAQGIGMALYEEVTYNDIGKMATNTFMQYKIPCRKDVGKVRIAFEESYEPTGPFGAKSIGEVVANTPSPAIVHAVYNAVGVRVNHLPITPEKVFLAMQEL
;
A
#
# COMPACT_ATOMS: atom_id res chain seq x y z
N THR A 1 -22.64 15.15 -31.96
CA THR A 1 -23.52 14.46 -32.93
C THR A 1 -23.17 14.92 -34.33
N ILE A 2 -23.30 14.07 -35.36
CA ILE A 2 -23.03 14.45 -36.78
C ILE A 2 -24.17 15.34 -37.35
N SER A 3 -25.20 15.64 -36.54
CA SER A 3 -26.19 16.69 -36.78
C SER A 3 -26.61 17.24 -35.42
N GLY A 4 -26.43 18.55 -35.22
CA GLY A 4 -26.47 19.22 -33.90
C GLY A 4 -27.79 19.12 -33.14
N ASP A 5 -28.90 18.77 -33.81
CA ASP A 5 -30.26 18.93 -33.24
C ASP A 5 -30.95 17.61 -32.85
N LYS A 6 -30.33 16.46 -33.11
CA LYS A 6 -30.91 15.14 -32.78
C LYS A 6 -30.11 14.46 -31.68
N VAL A 7 -30.74 14.26 -30.53
CA VAL A 7 -30.15 13.57 -29.37
C VAL A 7 -30.77 12.18 -29.21
N LEU A 8 -29.93 11.19 -28.93
CA LEU A 8 -30.34 9.82 -28.63
C LEU A 8 -29.61 9.36 -27.38
N SER A 9 -30.33 8.81 -26.40
CA SER A 9 -29.71 8.30 -25.17
C SER A 9 -29.02 6.95 -25.41
N LEU A 10 -28.00 6.64 -24.60
CA LEU A 10 -27.36 5.32 -24.59
C LEU A 10 -28.37 4.20 -24.36
N ALA A 11 -29.36 4.41 -23.49
CA ALA A 11 -30.44 3.45 -23.26
C ALA A 11 -31.26 3.18 -24.53
N LYS A 12 -31.59 4.24 -25.30
CA LYS A 12 -32.32 4.08 -26.56
C LYS A 12 -31.47 3.44 -27.65
N ILE A 13 -30.16 3.72 -27.68
CA ILE A 13 -29.21 3.01 -28.54
C ILE A 13 -29.19 1.53 -28.21
N ALA A 14 -29.06 1.16 -26.92
CA ALA A 14 -29.04 -0.23 -26.47
C ALA A 14 -30.33 -0.99 -26.85
N VAL A 15 -31.50 -0.35 -26.72
CA VAL A 15 -32.77 -0.93 -27.17
C VAL A 15 -32.79 -1.12 -28.68
N LEU A 16 -32.35 -0.12 -29.45
CA LEU A 16 -32.37 -0.17 -30.91
C LEU A 16 -31.36 -1.18 -31.50
N THR A 17 -30.21 -1.37 -30.88
CA THR A 17 -29.21 -2.36 -31.34
C THR A 17 -29.65 -3.80 -31.11
N VAL A 18 -30.51 -4.04 -30.12
CA VAL A 18 -31.02 -5.39 -29.78
C VAL A 18 -32.38 -5.69 -30.42
N LEU A 19 -33.33 -4.74 -30.35
CA LEU A 19 -34.72 -4.92 -30.76
C LEU A 19 -35.10 -4.15 -32.04
N GLY A 20 -34.27 -3.20 -32.46
CA GLY A 20 -34.52 -2.36 -33.63
C GLY A 20 -34.22 -3.06 -34.95
N ASP A 21 -34.48 -2.33 -36.04
CA ASP A 21 -34.28 -2.83 -37.40
C ASP A 21 -32.78 -3.11 -37.65
N GLY A 22 -32.45 -4.31 -38.14
CA GLY A 22 -31.07 -4.78 -38.34
C GLY A 22 -30.42 -5.54 -37.17
N LYS A 23 -30.93 -5.45 -35.92
CA LYS A 23 -30.48 -6.25 -34.74
C LYS A 23 -28.95 -6.39 -34.58
N LEU A 24 -28.21 -5.31 -34.82
CA LEU A 24 -26.75 -5.32 -34.76
C LEU A 24 -26.29 -5.10 -33.31
N GLN A 25 -25.93 -6.19 -32.62
CA GLN A 25 -25.34 -6.11 -31.28
C GLN A 25 -24.06 -5.27 -31.31
N LEU A 26 -23.97 -4.28 -30.42
CA LEU A 26 -22.77 -3.46 -30.28
C LEU A 26 -21.82 -4.11 -29.27
N VAL A 27 -20.89 -4.91 -29.77
CA VAL A 27 -19.85 -5.57 -28.97
C VAL A 27 -18.49 -5.22 -29.56
N SER A 28 -17.53 -4.91 -28.69
CA SER A 28 -16.14 -4.65 -29.06
C SER A 28 -15.19 -5.38 -28.12
N HIS A 29 -14.00 -5.70 -28.61
CA HIS A 29 -12.88 -6.16 -27.80
C HIS A 29 -11.65 -5.31 -28.13
N ALA A 30 -10.76 -5.17 -27.15
CA ALA A 30 -9.47 -4.52 -27.34
C ALA A 30 -8.45 -5.20 -26.42
N THR A 31 -7.19 -5.16 -26.82
CA THR A 31 -6.04 -5.57 -26.00
C THR A 31 -5.21 -4.33 -25.73
N HIS A 32 -4.79 -4.16 -24.48
CA HIS A 32 -3.92 -3.07 -24.09
C HIS A 32 -2.75 -3.62 -23.26
N GLY A 33 -1.54 -3.15 -23.58
CA GLY A 33 -0.36 -3.28 -22.76
C GLY A 33 0.34 -1.93 -22.74
N SER A 34 0.83 -1.53 -21.57
CA SER A 34 1.55 -0.26 -21.45
C SER A 34 2.99 -0.42 -21.95
N GLU A 35 3.46 0.50 -22.79
CA GLU A 35 4.86 0.52 -23.26
C GLU A 35 5.84 0.97 -22.16
N VAL A 36 5.31 1.63 -21.13
CA VAL A 36 6.06 2.12 -19.98
C VAL A 36 5.38 1.69 -18.68
N SER A 37 6.11 1.71 -17.56
CA SER A 37 5.55 1.48 -16.23
C SER A 37 5.51 2.81 -15.48
N PRO A 38 4.36 3.50 -15.40
CA PRO A 38 4.24 4.73 -14.64
C PRO A 38 4.62 4.52 -13.17
N PRO A 39 5.60 5.26 -12.64
CA PRO A 39 6.02 5.08 -11.27
C PRO A 39 5.00 5.72 -10.32
N PRO A 40 4.34 4.94 -9.45
CA PRO A 40 3.61 5.54 -8.34
C PRO A 40 4.57 6.02 -7.27
N TYR A 41 4.11 6.92 -6.41
CA TYR A 41 4.93 7.49 -5.36
C TYR A 41 4.19 7.51 -4.03
N VAL A 42 4.92 7.27 -2.93
CA VAL A 42 4.37 7.36 -1.58
C VAL A 42 5.39 8.05 -0.68
N ALA A 43 4.94 9.09 0.01
CA ALA A 43 5.66 9.67 1.13
C ALA A 43 5.08 9.12 2.44
N GLY A 44 5.91 8.41 3.21
CA GLY A 44 5.55 7.80 4.48
C GLY A 44 6.22 8.50 5.66
N PHE A 45 5.46 8.73 6.74
CA PHE A 45 5.95 9.34 7.97
C PHE A 45 5.46 8.50 9.15
N ALA A 46 6.39 8.08 10.02
CA ALA A 46 6.08 7.28 11.20
C ALA A 46 6.42 8.06 12.47
N GLU A 47 5.54 8.00 13.45
CA GLU A 47 5.76 8.43 14.83
C GLU A 47 5.84 7.19 15.72
N VAL A 48 6.93 7.06 16.48
CA VAL A 48 7.17 5.91 17.36
C VAL A 48 7.50 6.36 18.77
N GLU A 49 7.11 5.55 19.74
CA GLU A 49 7.60 5.62 21.11
C GLU A 49 8.57 4.45 21.35
N VAL A 50 9.70 4.72 21.99
CA VAL A 50 10.70 3.70 22.32
C VAL A 50 10.93 3.68 23.82
N ASP A 51 10.66 2.54 24.44
CA ASP A 51 11.00 2.29 25.84
C ASP A 51 12.50 2.02 25.96
N GLN A 52 13.22 2.91 26.65
CA GLN A 52 14.68 2.81 26.79
C GLN A 52 15.12 1.66 27.71
N GLU A 53 14.26 1.20 28.62
CA GLU A 53 14.59 0.10 29.54
C GLU A 53 14.43 -1.28 28.87
N THR A 54 13.54 -1.39 27.89
CA THR A 54 13.21 -2.68 27.24
C THR A 54 13.57 -2.75 25.75
N GLY A 55 13.83 -1.60 25.10
CA GLY A 55 13.97 -1.48 23.66
C GLY A 55 12.66 -1.63 22.88
N LYS A 56 11.51 -1.76 23.55
CA LYS A 56 10.21 -1.94 22.89
C LYS A 56 9.88 -0.70 22.06
N VAL A 57 9.57 -0.91 20.78
CA VAL A 57 9.10 0.12 19.86
C VAL A 57 7.60 0.00 19.70
N GLU A 58 6.88 1.11 19.86
CA GLU A 58 5.43 1.21 19.65
C GLU A 58 5.14 2.25 18.57
N LEU A 59 4.38 1.86 17.54
CA LEU A 59 3.96 2.76 16.46
C LEU A 59 2.71 3.54 16.89
N ILE A 60 2.81 4.87 16.95
CA ILE A 60 1.75 5.75 17.44
C ILE A 60 0.86 6.25 16.29
N ASP A 61 1.48 6.84 15.27
CA ASP A 61 0.79 7.37 14.09
C ASP A 61 1.63 7.09 12.83
N TYR A 62 0.94 6.79 11.73
CA TYR A 62 1.54 6.61 10.42
C TYR A 62 0.77 7.42 9.39
N VAL A 63 1.48 8.29 8.68
CA VAL A 63 0.91 9.12 7.61
C VAL A 63 1.48 8.69 6.28
N ALA A 64 0.60 8.45 5.32
CA ALA A 64 0.96 8.20 3.93
C ALA A 64 0.31 9.24 3.02
N VAL A 65 1.11 9.84 2.14
CA VAL A 65 0.64 10.63 1.00
C VAL A 65 0.95 9.83 -0.26
N VAL A 66 -0.09 9.46 -1.01
CA VAL A 66 0.00 8.53 -2.14
C VAL A 66 -0.32 9.25 -3.44
N ASP A 67 0.60 9.18 -4.40
CA ASP A 67 0.36 9.49 -5.81
C ASP A 67 0.21 8.18 -6.59
N CYS A 68 -1.02 7.85 -6.93
CA CYS A 68 -1.37 6.75 -7.82
C CYS A 68 -2.01 7.26 -9.13
N GLY A 69 -1.63 8.44 -9.59
CA GLY A 69 -2.28 9.11 -10.71
C GLY A 69 -3.71 9.54 -10.38
N THR A 70 -4.60 9.46 -11.37
CA THR A 70 -6.03 9.69 -11.20
C THR A 70 -6.64 8.65 -10.26
N VAL A 71 -7.23 9.07 -9.14
CA VAL A 71 -7.85 8.15 -8.18
C VAL A 71 -9.24 7.74 -8.67
N ILE A 72 -9.33 6.58 -9.33
CA ILE A 72 -10.59 6.08 -9.91
C ILE A 72 -11.68 5.88 -8.85
N ASN A 73 -11.32 5.24 -7.73
CA ASN A 73 -12.22 5.01 -6.61
C ASN A 73 -11.51 5.33 -5.29
N PRO A 74 -11.75 6.52 -4.71
CA PRO A 74 -11.05 6.95 -3.49
C PRO A 74 -11.25 6.03 -2.29
N ASN A 75 -12.41 5.39 -2.15
CA ASN A 75 -12.70 4.50 -1.02
C ASN A 75 -11.92 3.19 -1.14
N LEU A 76 -11.91 2.58 -2.32
CA LEU A 76 -11.15 1.34 -2.55
C LEU A 76 -9.64 1.59 -2.52
N ALA A 77 -9.17 2.72 -3.07
CA ALA A 77 -7.77 3.12 -3.01
C ALA A 77 -7.31 3.31 -1.56
N ARG A 78 -8.16 3.92 -0.71
CA ARG A 78 -7.85 4.09 0.73
C ARG A 78 -7.71 2.75 1.44
N ILE A 79 -8.65 1.82 1.23
CA ILE A 79 -8.59 0.48 1.84
C ILE A 79 -7.34 -0.28 1.38
N GLN A 80 -6.96 -0.17 0.11
CA GLN A 80 -5.71 -0.74 -0.40
C GLN A 80 -4.47 -0.17 0.31
N ALA A 81 -4.41 1.16 0.45
CA ALA A 81 -3.31 1.80 1.16
C ALA A 81 -3.26 1.40 2.64
N GLU A 82 -4.39 1.32 3.34
CA GLU A 82 -4.45 0.86 4.74
C GLU A 82 -3.93 -0.57 4.88
N GLY A 83 -4.36 -1.48 3.99
CA GLY A 83 -3.94 -2.88 4.00
C GLY A 83 -2.44 -3.05 3.73
N GLY A 84 -1.92 -2.39 2.70
CA GLY A 84 -0.50 -2.47 2.37
C GLY A 84 0.39 -1.83 3.43
N ILE A 85 -0.01 -0.70 4.02
CA ILE A 85 0.70 -0.09 5.15
C ILE A 85 0.74 -1.05 6.34
N ALA A 86 -0.38 -1.70 6.67
CA ALA A 86 -0.42 -2.69 7.75
C ALA A 86 0.53 -3.88 7.50
N GLN A 87 0.62 -4.36 6.25
CA GLN A 87 1.61 -5.39 5.86
C GLN A 87 3.05 -4.90 6.04
N GLY A 88 3.35 -3.68 5.60
CA GLY A 88 4.68 -3.10 5.77
C GLY A 88 5.06 -2.88 7.25
N ILE A 89 4.09 -2.52 8.10
CA ILE A 89 4.28 -2.45 9.56
C ILE A 89 4.58 -3.84 10.13
N GLY A 90 3.84 -4.86 9.67
CA GLY A 90 4.08 -6.25 10.02
C GLY A 90 5.51 -6.68 9.71
N MET A 91 5.96 -6.45 8.47
CA MET A 91 7.34 -6.70 8.05
C MET A 91 8.38 -5.89 8.86
N ALA A 92 8.05 -4.65 9.25
CA ALA A 92 8.98 -3.80 9.98
C ALA A 92 9.20 -4.23 11.43
N LEU A 93 8.14 -4.67 12.13
CA LEU A 93 8.15 -4.81 13.58
C LEU A 93 7.89 -6.25 14.08
N TYR A 94 7.26 -7.12 13.30
CA TYR A 94 6.68 -8.36 13.82
C TYR A 94 7.05 -9.63 13.03
N GLU A 95 7.00 -9.58 11.71
CA GLU A 95 7.01 -10.75 10.85
C GLU A 95 8.45 -11.22 10.53
N GLU A 96 8.77 -12.46 10.90
CA GLU A 96 10.09 -13.06 10.63
C GLU A 96 9.94 -14.54 10.27
N VAL A 97 10.57 -14.95 9.16
CA VAL A 97 10.70 -16.36 8.80
C VAL A 97 12.05 -16.86 9.29
N THR A 98 12.05 -17.77 10.26
CA THR A 98 13.28 -18.35 10.82
C THR A 98 13.32 -19.85 10.63
N TYR A 99 14.54 -20.39 10.55
CA TYR A 99 14.83 -21.81 10.43
C TYR A 99 15.72 -22.23 11.60
N ASN A 100 15.54 -23.45 12.09
CA ASN A 100 16.44 -24.04 13.09
C ASN A 100 17.70 -24.65 12.44
N ASP A 101 18.63 -25.13 13.26
CA ASP A 101 19.93 -25.65 12.83
C ASP A 101 19.86 -26.87 11.88
N ILE A 102 18.70 -27.54 11.82
CA ILE A 102 18.45 -28.67 10.91
C ILE A 102 17.67 -28.27 9.65
N GLY A 103 17.48 -26.96 9.41
CA GLY A 103 16.82 -26.42 8.23
C GLY A 103 15.28 -26.48 8.25
N LYS A 104 14.66 -26.76 9.41
CA LYS A 104 13.20 -26.75 9.56
C LYS A 104 12.71 -25.35 9.94
N MET A 105 11.64 -24.90 9.30
CA MET A 105 10.99 -23.62 9.62
C MET A 105 10.50 -23.61 11.08
N ALA A 106 11.02 -22.67 11.88
CA ALA A 106 10.69 -22.51 13.28
C ALA A 106 9.44 -21.63 13.49
N THR A 107 9.20 -20.67 12.61
CA THR A 107 8.02 -19.81 12.64
C THR A 107 6.86 -20.38 11.81
N ASN A 108 6.52 -21.65 12.03
CA ASN A 108 5.54 -22.39 11.24
C ASN A 108 4.09 -22.34 11.75
N THR A 109 3.79 -21.49 12.74
CA THR A 109 2.44 -21.21 13.22
C THR A 109 2.30 -19.73 13.55
N PHE A 110 1.06 -19.23 13.64
CA PHE A 110 0.80 -17.83 14.04
C PHE A 110 1.15 -17.50 15.50
N MET A 111 1.53 -18.50 16.32
CA MET A 111 2.10 -18.23 17.64
C MET A 111 3.53 -17.70 17.55
N GLN A 112 4.29 -18.16 16.54
CA GLN A 112 5.68 -17.76 16.31
C GLN A 112 5.78 -16.69 15.22
N TYR A 113 5.04 -16.85 14.10
CA TYR A 113 4.94 -15.85 13.05
C TYR A 113 3.85 -14.83 13.40
N LYS A 114 4.25 -13.73 14.03
CA LYS A 114 3.31 -12.73 14.56
C LYS A 114 2.88 -11.79 13.45
N ILE A 115 1.61 -11.89 13.06
CA ILE A 115 0.95 -10.91 12.18
C ILE A 115 0.38 -9.79 13.07
N PRO A 116 0.61 -8.50 12.75
CA PRO A 116 0.11 -7.40 13.58
C PRO A 116 -1.42 -7.41 13.65
N CYS A 117 -1.95 -7.18 14.85
CA CYS A 117 -3.38 -6.99 15.07
C CYS A 117 -3.77 -5.50 15.00
N ARG A 118 -5.06 -5.20 15.15
CA ARG A 118 -5.57 -3.82 15.07
C ARG A 118 -4.90 -2.86 16.07
N LYS A 119 -4.49 -3.36 17.24
CA LYS A 119 -3.81 -2.57 18.28
C LYS A 119 -2.34 -2.29 17.96
N ASP A 120 -1.71 -3.13 17.14
CA ASP A 120 -0.29 -3.02 16.79
C ASP A 120 -0.04 -1.97 15.69
N VAL A 121 -1.02 -1.74 14.82
CA VAL A 121 -0.90 -0.85 13.65
C VAL A 121 -1.05 0.64 14.02
N GLY A 122 -1.57 0.96 15.20
CA GLY A 122 -1.81 2.34 15.63
C GLY A 122 -2.84 3.07 14.76
N LYS A 123 -2.62 4.38 14.57
CA LYS A 123 -3.43 5.23 13.68
C LYS A 123 -2.76 5.32 12.30
N VAL A 124 -3.52 5.07 11.24
CA VAL A 124 -3.04 5.21 9.85
C VAL A 124 -3.87 6.30 9.15
N ARG A 125 -3.19 7.29 8.59
CA ARG A 125 -3.81 8.42 7.87
C ARG A 125 -3.32 8.45 6.43
N ILE A 126 -4.25 8.43 5.50
CA ILE A 126 -3.94 8.43 4.06
C ILE A 126 -4.49 9.68 3.40
N ALA A 127 -3.62 10.37 2.68
CA ALA A 127 -3.97 11.43 1.74
C ALA A 127 -3.58 10.99 0.32
N PHE A 128 -4.31 11.49 -0.67
CA PHE A 128 -3.98 11.28 -2.08
C PHE A 128 -3.49 12.60 -2.68
N GLU A 129 -2.34 12.56 -3.34
CA GLU A 129 -1.86 13.64 -4.19
C GLU A 129 -2.11 13.21 -5.64
N GLU A 130 -3.19 13.69 -6.23
CA GLU A 130 -3.57 13.27 -7.58
C GLU A 130 -2.63 13.87 -8.62
N SER A 131 -2.08 13.01 -9.47
CA SER A 131 -1.37 13.41 -10.69
C SER A 131 -2.07 12.83 -11.92
N TYR A 132 -1.84 13.39 -13.10
CA TYR A 132 -2.33 12.78 -14.33
C TYR A 132 -1.18 12.09 -15.05
N GLU A 133 -1.28 10.78 -15.27
CA GLU A 133 -0.29 9.99 -16.01
C GLU A 133 -0.67 9.86 -17.50
N PRO A 134 0.00 10.56 -18.44
CA PRO A 134 -0.38 10.52 -19.85
C PRO A 134 -0.30 9.14 -20.50
N THR A 135 0.53 8.24 -19.95
CA THR A 135 0.75 6.90 -20.51
C THR A 135 -0.18 5.84 -19.92
N GLY A 136 -0.90 6.18 -18.85
CA GLY A 136 -1.82 5.29 -18.14
C GLY A 136 -3.27 5.48 -18.60
N PRO A 137 -4.09 4.42 -18.63
CA PRO A 137 -5.50 4.55 -18.94
C PRO A 137 -6.18 5.47 -17.92
N PHE A 138 -6.93 6.46 -18.41
CA PHE A 138 -7.61 7.46 -17.60
C PHE A 138 -6.69 8.28 -16.66
N GLY A 139 -5.38 8.30 -16.92
CA GLY A 139 -4.41 9.00 -16.07
C GLY A 139 -4.01 8.25 -14.79
N ALA A 140 -4.43 6.98 -14.62
CA ALA A 140 -4.18 6.21 -13.41
C ALA A 140 -2.79 5.54 -13.40
N LYS A 141 -2.21 5.39 -12.21
CA LYS A 141 -1.01 4.60 -11.91
C LYS A 141 -1.36 3.46 -10.94
N SER A 142 -0.40 2.57 -10.68
CA SER A 142 -0.60 1.46 -9.72
C SER A 142 -0.57 1.96 -8.27
N ILE A 143 -1.27 1.26 -7.37
CA ILE A 143 -1.24 1.53 -5.91
C ILE A 143 -0.92 0.28 -5.08
N GLY A 144 -1.21 -0.92 -5.60
CA GLY A 144 -1.30 -2.14 -4.80
C GLY A 144 -0.06 -2.46 -3.95
N GLU A 145 1.14 -2.35 -4.53
CA GLU A 145 2.37 -2.76 -3.83
C GLU A 145 3.11 -1.59 -3.17
N VAL A 146 3.05 -0.40 -3.76
CA VAL A 146 3.88 0.75 -3.34
C VAL A 146 3.62 1.16 -1.89
N VAL A 147 2.39 0.97 -1.42
CA VAL A 147 1.96 1.31 -0.05
C VAL A 147 2.60 0.44 1.03
N ALA A 148 3.05 -0.78 0.69
CA ALA A 148 3.75 -1.68 1.61
C ALA A 148 5.25 -1.40 1.74
N ASN A 149 5.83 -0.61 0.82
CA ASN A 149 7.27 -0.36 0.77
C ASN A 149 7.73 0.70 1.77
N THR A 150 6.87 1.67 2.10
CA THR A 150 7.24 2.84 2.90
C THR A 150 7.30 2.62 4.42
N PRO A 151 6.51 1.72 5.04
CA PRO A 151 6.49 1.62 6.50
C PRO A 151 7.83 1.23 7.12
N SER A 152 8.53 0.23 6.59
CA SER A 152 9.79 -0.22 7.17
C SER A 152 10.87 0.86 7.22
N PRO A 153 11.23 1.57 6.13
CA PRO A 153 12.23 2.64 6.20
C PRO A 153 11.75 3.82 7.06
N ALA A 154 10.46 4.16 7.04
CA ALA A 154 9.92 5.24 7.86
C ALA A 154 10.06 4.93 9.37
N ILE A 155 9.73 3.70 9.78
CA ILE A 155 9.85 3.24 11.17
C ILE A 155 11.33 3.16 11.59
N VAL A 156 12.21 2.61 10.75
CA VAL A 156 13.66 2.58 11.04
C VAL A 156 14.21 4.00 11.28
N HIS A 157 13.83 4.96 10.44
CA HIS A 157 14.24 6.35 10.62
C HIS A 157 13.64 7.00 11.87
N ALA A 158 12.40 6.67 12.21
CA ALA A 158 11.75 7.15 13.43
C ALA A 158 12.44 6.62 14.69
N VAL A 159 12.82 5.34 14.71
CA VAL A 159 13.61 4.73 15.80
C VAL A 159 14.98 5.39 15.92
N TYR A 160 15.66 5.61 14.80
CA TYR A 160 16.94 6.33 14.79
C TYR A 160 16.80 7.75 15.34
N ASN A 161 15.74 8.47 14.98
CA ASN A 161 15.46 9.79 15.52
C ASN A 161 15.14 9.77 17.02
N ALA A 162 14.49 8.71 17.52
CA ALA A 162 14.08 8.60 18.91
C ALA A 162 15.25 8.27 19.86
N VAL A 163 16.13 7.33 19.47
CA VAL A 163 17.17 6.79 20.38
C VAL A 163 18.57 6.71 19.76
N GLY A 164 18.78 7.18 18.53
CA GLY A 164 20.09 7.17 17.85
C GLY A 164 20.52 5.81 17.28
N VAL A 165 19.73 4.75 17.48
CA VAL A 165 20.02 3.40 17.00
C VAL A 165 19.67 3.24 15.52
N ARG A 166 20.61 2.69 14.73
CA ARG A 166 20.35 2.25 13.35
C ARG A 166 20.12 0.75 13.28
N VAL A 167 18.87 0.34 13.05
CA VAL A 167 18.52 -1.06 12.82
C VAL A 167 18.56 -1.37 11.32
N ASN A 168 19.47 -2.23 10.90
CA ASN A 168 19.67 -2.59 9.49
C ASN A 168 19.06 -3.95 9.10
N HIS A 169 18.47 -4.66 10.06
CA HIS A 169 17.87 -5.99 9.84
C HIS A 169 16.49 -6.04 10.47
N LEU A 170 15.47 -6.22 9.63
CA LEU A 170 14.10 -6.41 10.06
C LEU A 170 13.87 -7.84 10.57
N PRO A 171 12.85 -8.05 11.43
CA PRO A 171 12.07 -7.02 12.10
C PRO A 171 12.88 -6.28 13.18
N ILE A 172 12.43 -5.08 13.53
CA ILE A 172 12.99 -4.24 14.60
C ILE A 172 12.52 -4.79 15.95
N THR A 173 13.14 -5.87 16.41
CA THR A 173 12.76 -6.49 17.68
C THR A 173 13.24 -5.66 18.88
N PRO A 174 12.56 -5.71 20.03
CA PRO A 174 12.98 -5.00 21.24
C PRO A 174 14.43 -5.32 21.64
N GLU A 175 14.84 -6.58 21.51
CA GLU A 175 16.18 -7.04 21.85
C GLU A 175 17.24 -6.38 20.97
N LYS A 176 16.99 -6.28 19.65
CA LYS A 176 17.91 -5.61 18.71
C LYS A 176 18.09 -4.13 19.06
N VAL A 177 16.99 -3.45 19.41
CA VAL A 177 17.02 -2.03 19.78
C VAL A 177 17.72 -1.84 21.13
N PHE A 178 17.36 -2.64 22.14
CA PHE A 178 17.96 -2.56 23.48
C PHE A 178 19.47 -2.78 23.43
N LEU A 179 19.93 -3.85 22.80
CA LEU A 179 21.36 -4.15 22.68
C LEU A 179 22.11 -3.05 21.94
N ALA A 180 21.54 -2.54 20.84
CA ALA A 180 22.18 -1.47 20.09
C ALA A 180 22.24 -0.15 20.89
N MET A 181 21.28 0.15 21.76
CA MET A 181 21.36 1.31 22.67
C MET A 181 22.50 1.17 23.69
N GLN A 182 22.86 -0.05 24.11
CA GLN A 182 23.99 -0.27 25.03
C GLN A 182 25.36 -0.09 24.36
N GLU A 183 25.40 -0.04 23.02
CA GLU A 183 26.63 0.12 22.23
C GLU A 183 26.87 1.56 21.75
N LEU A 184 25.94 2.50 22.03
CA LEU A 184 26.05 3.93 21.72
C LEU A 184 26.93 4.68 22.72
#